data_AF-A0A1Y1NFR0-F1
#
_entry.id   AF-A0A1Y1NFR0-F1
#
_cell.length_a   1.000
_cell.length_b   1.000
_cell.length_c   1.000
_cell.angle_alpha   90.00
_cell.angle_beta   90.00
_cell.angle_gamma   90.00
#
_symmetry.space_group_name_H-M   'P 1'
#
loop_
_entity.id
_entity.type
_entity.pdbx_description
1 polymer ?
#
loop_
_entity_poly.entity_id
_entity_poly.type
_entity_poly.pdbx_seq_one_letter_code
_entity_poly.pdbx_strand_id
1 'polypeptide(L)'
;MDEVEDAHTANTPNSDDPVIKEIPVFLSKRLEDQLYLFQYPLRPTTNKLPDVKKCFIKPNNETVKLEVQLDVVSPNFDIGKAEDVALRVDGPAEHRKRDKEVFFKNNLLDKIEYF
;
A
#
# COMPACT_ATOMS: atom_id res chain seq x y z
N MET A 1 13.90 -52.12 -14.81
CA MET A 1 12.71 -52.30 -13.97
C MET A 1 13.26 -52.54 -12.59
N ASP A 2 13.43 -51.46 -11.84
CA ASP A 2 13.66 -51.47 -10.39
C ASP A 2 13.13 -50.12 -9.89
N GLU A 3 12.19 -50.22 -8.96
CA GLU A 3 11.29 -49.19 -8.43
C GLU A 3 11.89 -48.51 -7.20
N VAL A 4 11.62 -47.21 -7.07
CA VAL A 4 11.51 -46.34 -5.87
C VAL A 4 12.34 -46.60 -4.61
N GLU A 5 13.04 -45.56 -4.14
CA GLU A 5 12.89 -45.07 -2.75
C GLU A 5 12.91 -43.53 -2.72
N ASP A 6 11.71 -42.94 -2.76
CA ASP A 6 11.44 -41.66 -2.13
C ASP A 6 11.64 -41.85 -0.62
N ALA A 7 12.72 -41.31 -0.07
CA ALA A 7 12.89 -41.16 1.36
C ALA A 7 13.45 -39.77 1.64
N HIS A 8 12.54 -38.83 1.90
CA HIS A 8 12.81 -37.71 2.80
C HIS A 8 13.06 -38.34 4.18
N THR A 9 14.27 -38.89 4.36
CA THR A 9 14.66 -39.66 5.53
C THR A 9 14.56 -38.77 6.76
N ALA A 10 13.69 -39.22 7.66
CA ALA A 10 13.45 -38.63 8.96
C ALA A 10 14.75 -38.39 9.73
N ASN A 11 14.87 -37.19 10.29
CA ASN A 11 15.61 -36.84 11.52
C ASN A 11 16.58 -37.91 12.06
N THR A 12 17.70 -38.12 11.39
CA THR A 12 18.93 -38.56 12.08
C THR A 12 19.55 -37.32 12.71
N PRO A 13 19.72 -37.25 14.04
CA PRO A 13 20.36 -36.12 14.68
C PRO A 13 21.84 -36.11 14.26
N ASN A 14 22.15 -35.29 13.26
CA ASN A 14 23.52 -34.94 12.96
C ASN A 14 24.03 -34.15 14.16
N SER A 15 25.02 -34.66 14.90
CA SER A 15 25.49 -34.06 16.16
C SER A 15 26.08 -32.66 15.98
N ASP A 16 26.34 -32.25 14.74
CA ASP A 16 26.90 -30.95 14.36
C ASP A 16 25.85 -29.83 14.22
N ASP A 17 24.55 -30.12 14.26
CA ASP A 17 23.50 -29.09 14.15
C ASP A 17 22.41 -29.26 15.23
N PRO A 18 22.65 -28.76 16.47
CA PRO A 18 21.71 -28.92 17.57
C PRO A 18 20.48 -28.00 17.39
N VAL A 19 19.29 -28.56 17.61
CA VAL A 19 18.05 -27.78 17.64
C VAL A 19 18.08 -26.78 18.81
N ILE A 20 18.12 -25.49 18.49
CA ILE A 20 18.18 -24.41 19.49
C ILE A 20 16.77 -24.05 20.01
N LYS A 21 15.75 -24.13 19.14
CA LYS A 21 14.38 -23.72 19.48
C LYS A 21 13.34 -24.35 18.55
N GLU A 22 12.27 -24.85 19.14
CA GLU A 22 11.05 -25.25 18.42
C GLU A 22 10.04 -24.09 18.43
N ILE A 23 9.52 -23.73 17.26
CA ILE A 23 8.52 -22.68 17.10
C ILE A 23 7.27 -23.32 16.49
N PRO A 24 6.14 -23.39 17.21
CA PRO A 24 4.91 -23.94 16.65
C PRO A 24 4.39 -23.01 15.54
N VAL A 25 4.17 -23.58 14.35
CA VAL A 25 3.66 -22.85 13.18
C VAL A 25 2.17 -23.15 13.03
N PHE A 26 1.35 -22.10 13.06
CA PHE A 26 -0.10 -22.19 12.88
C PHE A 26 -0.49 -21.62 11.52
N LEU A 27 -1.38 -22.30 10.81
CA LEU A 27 -1.95 -21.84 9.54
C LEU A 27 -3.40 -21.41 9.75
N SER A 28 -3.71 -20.17 9.36
CA SER A 28 -5.08 -19.65 9.32
C SER A 28 -5.51 -19.45 7.88
N LYS A 29 -6.68 -19.98 7.50
CA LYS A 29 -7.28 -19.80 6.17
C LYS A 29 -8.34 -18.69 6.11
N ARG A 30 -8.55 -17.96 7.22
CA ARG A 30 -9.66 -17.00 7.34
C ARG A 30 -9.57 -15.83 6.36
N LEU A 31 -8.37 -15.43 5.98
CA LEU A 31 -8.11 -14.26 5.13
C LEU A 31 -7.40 -14.63 3.82
N GLU A 32 -7.48 -15.90 3.41
CA GLU A 32 -6.77 -16.42 2.24
C GLU A 32 -7.02 -15.58 0.98
N ASP A 33 -8.27 -15.15 0.76
CA ASP A 33 -8.67 -14.32 -0.40
C ASP A 33 -8.78 -12.81 -0.11
N GLN A 34 -8.45 -12.38 1.12
CA GLN A 34 -8.70 -11.01 1.60
C GLN A 34 -7.44 -10.30 2.11
N LEU A 35 -6.32 -11.00 2.26
CA LEU A 35 -5.06 -10.43 2.72
C LEU A 35 -4.18 -10.03 1.54
N TYR A 36 -4.03 -8.73 1.33
CA TYR A 36 -3.21 -8.15 0.26
C TYR A 36 -1.93 -7.56 0.84
N LEU A 37 -0.82 -7.65 0.09
CA LEU A 37 0.46 -7.04 0.43
C LEU A 37 0.79 -5.93 -0.56
N PHE A 38 0.78 -4.68 -0.09
CA PHE A 38 1.21 -3.53 -0.87
C PHE A 38 2.68 -3.21 -0.57
N GLN A 39 3.48 -3.08 -1.63
CA GLN A 39 4.88 -2.71 -1.53
C GLN A 39 5.11 -1.36 -2.22
N TYR A 40 5.91 -0.50 -1.58
CA TYR A 40 6.26 0.82 -2.11
C TYR A 40 7.79 0.88 -2.29
N PRO A 41 8.34 0.38 -3.43
CA PRO A 41 9.78 0.20 -3.59
C PRO A 41 10.61 1.46 -3.42
N LEU A 42 10.04 2.62 -3.77
CA LEU A 42 10.70 3.92 -3.69
C LEU A 42 10.62 4.55 -2.29
N ARG A 43 9.94 3.90 -1.33
CA ARG A 43 9.69 4.44 -0.01
C ARG A 43 10.59 3.80 1.04
N PRO A 44 11.45 4.56 1.74
CA PRO A 44 12.26 4.03 2.82
C PRO A 44 11.41 3.53 3.99
N THR A 45 11.85 2.44 4.64
CA THR A 45 11.17 1.83 5.80
C THR A 45 11.09 2.76 7.02
N THR A 46 12.00 3.74 7.12
CA THR A 46 12.04 4.71 8.21
C THR A 46 10.92 5.74 8.16
N ASN A 47 10.28 5.94 6.99
CA ASN A 47 9.19 6.90 6.84
C ASN A 47 7.88 6.32 7.38
N LYS A 48 7.20 7.03 8.27
CA LYS A 48 5.86 6.67 8.77
C LYS A 48 4.89 6.45 7.61
N LEU A 49 4.08 5.40 7.63
CA LEU A 49 3.04 5.20 6.60
C LEU A 49 2.13 6.43 6.57
N PRO A 50 1.77 6.95 5.39
CA PRO A 50 0.99 8.17 5.32
C PRO A 50 -0.50 7.87 5.56
N ASP A 51 -1.23 8.85 6.04
CA ASP A 51 -2.63 8.67 6.44
C ASP A 51 -3.53 8.47 5.21
N VAL A 52 -4.16 7.29 5.12
CA VAL A 52 -5.06 6.93 4.01
C VAL A 52 -6.44 7.54 4.28
N LYS A 53 -6.91 8.42 3.40
CA LYS A 53 -8.26 8.99 3.43
C LYS A 53 -9.29 8.07 2.78
N LYS A 54 -8.95 7.49 1.62
CA LYS A 54 -9.86 6.64 0.84
C LYS A 54 -9.11 5.50 0.16
N CYS A 55 -9.82 4.40 -0.03
CA CYS A 55 -9.34 3.24 -0.76
C CYS A 55 -10.38 2.87 -1.82
N PHE A 56 -9.91 2.58 -3.03
CA PHE A 56 -10.71 2.09 -4.13
C PHE A 56 -10.11 0.79 -4.62
N ILE A 57 -10.92 -0.26 -4.71
CA ILE A 57 -10.47 -1.59 -5.14
C ILE A 57 -11.29 -1.99 -6.35
N LYS A 58 -10.61 -2.42 -7.41
CA LYS A 58 -11.20 -3.11 -8.56
C LYS A 58 -10.85 -4.60 -8.45
N PRO A 59 -11.72 -5.43 -7.86
CA PRO A 59 -11.38 -6.81 -7.52
C PRO A 59 -11.01 -7.65 -8.76
N ASN A 60 -11.74 -7.49 -9.87
CA ASN A 60 -11.49 -8.27 -11.10
C ASN A 60 -10.18 -7.92 -11.81
N ASN A 61 -9.68 -6.70 -11.59
CA ASN A 61 -8.45 -6.20 -12.22
C ASN A 61 -7.29 -6.13 -11.22
N GLU A 62 -7.51 -6.59 -9.99
CA GLU A 62 -6.56 -6.56 -8.87
C GLU A 62 -5.88 -5.19 -8.69
N THR A 63 -6.59 -4.12 -9.04
CA THR A 63 -6.05 -2.75 -9.00
C THR A 63 -6.57 -2.06 -7.75
N VAL A 64 -5.67 -1.50 -6.97
CA VAL A 64 -6.01 -0.76 -5.76
C VAL A 64 -5.49 0.65 -5.88
N LYS A 65 -6.34 1.62 -5.57
CA LYS A 65 -5.99 3.03 -5.54
C LYS A 65 -6.18 3.55 -4.13
N LEU A 66 -5.15 4.17 -3.58
CA LEU A 66 -5.17 4.75 -2.24
C LEU A 66 -5.03 6.26 -2.34
N GLU A 67 -6.01 6.98 -1.79
CA GLU A 67 -5.94 8.42 -1.60
C GLU A 67 -5.35 8.70 -0.22
N VAL A 68 -4.22 9.41 -0.21
CA VAL A 68 -3.40 9.65 0.97
C VAL A 68 -3.32 11.15 1.25
N GLN A 69 -3.46 11.54 2.51
CA GLN A 69 -3.39 12.92 2.95
C GLN A 69 -1.96 13.44 2.99
N LEU A 70 -1.78 14.69 2.56
CA LEU A 70 -0.56 15.46 2.79
C LEU A 70 -0.69 16.32 4.05
N ASP A 71 0.42 16.51 4.75
CA ASP A 71 0.51 17.45 5.86
C ASP A 71 0.71 18.88 5.33
N VAL A 72 -0.40 19.61 5.27
CA VAL A 72 -0.43 21.01 4.78
C VAL A 72 0.08 22.02 5.81
N VAL A 73 0.30 21.62 7.07
CA VAL A 73 0.80 22.49 8.14
C VAL A 73 2.33 22.38 8.25
N SER A 74 2.91 21.36 7.61
CA SER A 74 4.35 21.14 7.60
C SER A 74 5.11 22.35 7.01
N PRO A 75 6.27 22.73 7.59
CA PRO A 75 7.15 23.72 6.97
C PRO A 75 7.69 23.27 5.60
N ASN A 76 7.57 21.98 5.28
CA ASN A 76 8.01 21.41 4.00
C ASN A 76 6.91 21.52 2.92
N PHE A 77 5.73 22.06 3.26
CA PHE A 77 4.61 22.21 2.37
C PHE A 77 4.53 23.66 1.85
N ASP A 78 4.66 23.82 0.54
CA ASP A 78 4.54 25.11 -0.13
C ASP A 78 3.08 25.33 -0.58
N ILE A 79 2.39 26.20 0.16
CA ILE A 79 0.97 26.50 -0.07
C ILE A 79 0.76 27.13 -1.46
N GLY A 80 1.62 28.05 -1.89
CA GLY A 80 1.46 28.73 -3.18
C GLY A 80 1.56 27.77 -4.35
N LYS A 81 2.52 26.83 -4.30
CA LYS A 81 2.60 25.74 -5.30
C LYS A 81 1.42 24.78 -5.24
N ALA A 82 0.92 24.50 -4.04
CA ALA A 82 -0.24 23.64 -3.88
C ALA A 82 -1.52 24.24 -4.47
N GLU A 83 -1.72 25.55 -4.33
CA GLU A 83 -2.83 26.29 -4.95
C GLU A 83 -2.71 26.27 -6.47
N ASP A 84 -1.52 26.56 -7.00
CA ASP A 84 -1.22 26.51 -8.43
C ASP A 84 -1.56 25.17 -9.07
N VAL A 85 -1.16 24.07 -8.42
CA VAL A 85 -1.45 22.72 -8.90
C VAL A 85 -2.95 22.45 -8.84
N ALA A 86 -3.61 22.80 -7.73
CA ALA A 86 -5.05 22.61 -7.58
C ALA A 86 -5.85 23.39 -8.65
N LEU A 87 -5.47 24.64 -8.91
CA LEU A 87 -6.09 25.48 -9.93
C LEU A 87 -5.91 24.91 -11.34
N ARG A 88 -4.73 24.35 -11.66
CA ARG A 88 -4.49 23.71 -12.97
C ARG A 88 -5.30 22.43 -13.16
N VAL A 89 -5.54 21.67 -12.09
CA VAL A 89 -6.31 20.41 -12.12
C VAL A 89 -7.81 20.68 -12.19
N ASP A 90 -8.33 21.52 -11.30
CA ASP A 90 -9.77 21.77 -11.19
C ASP A 90 -10.28 22.87 -12.13
N GLY A 91 -9.38 23.74 -12.59
CA GLY A 91 -9.69 24.91 -13.38
C GLY A 91 -10.20 26.10 -12.55
N PRO A 92 -10.13 27.31 -13.12
CA PRO A 92 -10.66 28.53 -12.50
C PRO A 92 -12.16 28.43 -12.21
N ALA A 93 -12.57 28.95 -11.05
CA ALA A 93 -13.93 28.83 -10.53
C ALA A 93 -15.01 29.34 -11.48
N GLU A 94 -14.72 30.43 -12.19
CA GLU A 94 -15.63 31.10 -13.13
C GLU A 94 -16.01 30.21 -14.33
N HIS A 95 -15.14 29.28 -14.71
CA HIS A 95 -15.35 28.38 -15.84
C HIS A 95 -15.89 27.00 -15.41
N ARG A 96 -16.12 26.78 -14.12
CA ARG A 96 -16.63 25.49 -13.61
C ARG A 96 -18.14 25.38 -13.82
N LYS A 97 -18.58 24.29 -14.44
CA LYS A 97 -20.01 23.91 -14.47
C LYS A 97 -20.45 23.59 -13.03
N ARG A 98 -21.63 24.06 -12.63
CA ARG A 98 -22.16 23.89 -11.25
C ARG A 98 -22.21 22.44 -10.78
N ASP A 99 -22.36 21.48 -11.69
CA ASP A 99 -22.48 20.05 -11.36
C ASP A 99 -21.15 19.28 -11.42
N LYS A 100 -20.03 19.92 -11.78
CA LYS A 100 -18.73 19.23 -11.89
C LYS A 100 -18.08 19.16 -10.51
N GLU A 101 -17.92 17.93 -9.98
CA GLU A 101 -17.15 17.72 -8.76
C GLU A 101 -15.68 18.10 -8.97
N VAL A 102 -15.12 18.85 -8.02
CA VAL A 102 -13.71 19.25 -7.99
C VAL A 102 -12.87 18.17 -7.32
N PHE A 103 -11.65 17.97 -7.81
CA PHE A 103 -10.72 17.00 -7.28
C PHE A 103 -10.13 17.46 -5.94
N PHE A 104 -9.77 18.75 -5.81
CA PHE A 104 -9.26 19.37 -4.59
C PHE A 104 -10.30 20.30 -3.95
N LYS A 105 -11.05 19.79 -2.97
CA LYS A 105 -12.15 20.52 -2.34
C LYS A 105 -11.70 21.80 -1.60
N ASN A 106 -10.46 21.83 -1.13
CA ASN A 106 -9.89 22.97 -0.41
C ASN A 106 -9.13 23.96 -1.32
N ASN A 107 -9.20 23.79 -2.64
CA ASN A 107 -8.35 24.50 -3.63
C ASN A 107 -6.84 24.38 -3.35
N LEU A 108 -6.44 23.33 -2.63
CA LEU A 108 -5.07 23.02 -2.26
C LEU A 108 -4.79 21.56 -2.59
N LEU A 109 -3.55 21.28 -3.02
CA LEU A 109 -3.01 19.94 -3.12
C LEU A 109 -2.86 19.34 -1.71
N ASP A 110 -3.94 18.85 -1.12
CA ASP A 110 -3.98 18.28 0.23
C ASP A 110 -3.87 16.74 0.25
N LYS A 111 -3.74 16.13 -0.94
CA LYS A 111 -3.76 14.68 -1.12
C LYS A 111 -2.98 14.22 -2.35
N ILE A 112 -2.53 12.98 -2.31
CA ILE A 112 -1.90 12.26 -3.42
C ILE A 112 -2.53 10.87 -3.58
N GLU A 113 -2.34 10.26 -4.75
CA GLU A 113 -2.91 8.96 -5.08
C GLU A 113 -1.80 7.95 -5.37
N TYR A 114 -1.85 6.80 -4.71
CA TYR A 114 -1.06 5.62 -5.04
C TYR A 114 -1.94 4.64 -5.84
N PHE A 115 -1.34 3.96 -6.80
CA PHE A 115 -1.97 2.97 -7.68
C PHE A 115 -1.23 1.63 -7.59
#